data_AF-A0A450VVC9-F1
#
_entry.id   AF-A0A450VVC9-F1
#
_cell.length_a   1.000
_cell.length_b   1.000
_cell.length_c   1.000
_cell.angle_alpha   90.00
_cell.angle_beta   90.00
_cell.angle_gamma   90.00
#
_symmetry.space_group_name_H-M   'P 1'
#
loop_
_entity.id
_entity.type
_entity.pdbx_description
1 polymer ?
#
loop_
_entity_poly.entity_id
_entity_poly.type
_entity_poly.pdbx_seq_one_letter_code
_entity_poly.pdbx_strand_id
1 'polypeptide(L)' 'MNEIKLKVTTEEANVILASLGNMPFAKVYGLVAKIQEQARSQLGQDAGREDASNEKPNADAKIEDDK' A
#
# COMPACT_ATOMS: atom_id res chain seq x y z
N MET A 1 21.37 -5.68 -16.24
CA MET A 1 20.43 -6.63 -15.62
C MET A 1 19.03 -6.13 -15.90
N ASN A 2 18.09 -7.03 -16.20
CA ASN A 2 16.70 -6.66 -16.44
C ASN A 2 15.94 -6.68 -15.13
N GLU A 3 15.11 -5.68 -14.87
CA GLU A 3 14.25 -5.60 -13.70
C GLU A 3 12.79 -5.83 -14.09
N ILE A 4 12.03 -6.48 -13.22
CA ILE A 4 10.59 -6.71 -13.39
C ILE A 4 9.85 -6.30 -12.12
N LYS A 5 8.60 -5.84 -12.29
CA LYS A 5 7.68 -5.61 -11.17
C LYS A 5 6.83 -6.86 -10.98
N LEU A 6 6.89 -7.45 -9.80
CA LEU A 6 6.09 -8.62 -9.44
C LEU A 6 4.84 -8.13 -8.68
N LYS A 7 3.65 -8.34 -9.25
CA LYS A 7 2.38 -8.08 -8.57
C LYS A 7 1.83 -9.39 -8.03
N VAL A 8 1.84 -9.53 -6.71
CA VAL A 8 1.39 -10.70 -5.96
C VAL A 8 0.55 -10.23 -4.77
N THR A 9 -0.31 -11.09 -4.26
CA THR A 9 -1.04 -10.83 -3.01
C THR A 9 -0.10 -10.95 -1.81
N THR A 10 -0.55 -10.46 -0.64
CA THR A 10 0.18 -10.62 0.62
C THR A 10 0.38 -12.10 0.98
N GLU A 11 -0.59 -12.95 0.65
CA GLU A 11 -0.54 -14.40 0.90
C GLU A 11 0.53 -15.06 0.03
N GLU A 12 0.55 -14.74 -1.26
CA GLU A 12 1.56 -15.20 -2.20
C GLU A 12 2.97 -14.72 -1.80
N ALA A 13 3.09 -13.46 -1.37
CA ALA A 13 4.34 -12.91 -0.86
C ALA A 13 4.85 -13.68 0.38
N ASN A 14 3.96 -14.05 1.30
CA ASN A 14 4.32 -14.86 2.47
C ASN A 14 4.81 -16.26 2.07
N VAL A 15 4.18 -16.90 1.08
CA VAL A 15 4.64 -18.20 0.55
C VAL A 15 6.02 -18.09 -0.07
N ILE A 16 6.28 -17.03 -0.85
CA ILE A 16 7.60 -16.76 -1.43
C ILE A 16 8.63 -16.59 -0.32
N LEU A 17 8.38 -15.71 0.66
CA LEU A 17 9.30 -15.44 1.76
C LEU A 17 9.58 -16.69 2.61
N ALA A 18 8.56 -17.50 2.90
CA ALA A 18 8.71 -18.77 3.61
C ALA A 18 9.57 -19.76 2.82
N SER A 19 9.37 -19.83 1.50
CA SER A 19 10.18 -20.68 0.61
C SER A 19 11.64 -20.23 0.58
N LEU A 20 11.90 -18.91 0.56
CA LEU A 20 13.26 -18.36 0.65
C LEU A 20 13.93 -18.68 1.99
N GLY A 21 13.15 -18.75 3.08
CA GLY A 21 13.63 -19.13 4.41
C GLY A 21 14.21 -20.55 4.51
N ASN A 22 13.81 -21.45 3.59
CA ASN A 22 14.34 -22.81 3.51
C ASN A 22 15.68 -22.90 2.74
N MET A 23 16.17 -21.80 2.17
CA MET A 23 17.44 -21.75 1.45
C MET A 23 18.56 -21.13 2.30
N PRO A 24 19.84 -21.38 1.99
CA PRO A 24 20.95 -20.73 2.69
C PRO A 24 20.86 -19.20 2.62
N PHE A 25 20.84 -18.53 3.78
CA PHE A 25 20.64 -17.09 3.90
C PHE A 25 21.56 -16.27 2.99
N ALA A 26 22.84 -16.66 2.86
CA ALA A 26 23.83 -16.00 2.02
C ALA A 26 23.41 -15.89 0.53
N LYS A 27 22.52 -16.77 0.05
CA LYS A 27 22.00 -16.73 -1.32
C LYS A 27 20.76 -15.86 -1.48
N VAL A 28 20.00 -15.64 -0.40
CA VAL A 28 18.65 -15.04 -0.47
C VAL A 28 18.53 -13.69 0.21
N TYR A 29 19.47 -13.27 1.04
CA TYR A 29 19.36 -12.02 1.82
C TYR A 29 19.04 -10.80 0.94
N GLY A 30 19.69 -10.66 -0.21
CA GLY A 30 19.45 -9.55 -1.13
C GLY A 30 18.08 -9.61 -1.81
N LEU A 31 17.57 -10.80 -2.08
CA LEU A 31 16.23 -10.99 -2.65
C LEU A 31 15.15 -10.68 -1.61
N VAL A 32 15.32 -11.16 -0.38
CA VAL A 32 14.40 -10.87 0.74
C VAL A 32 14.34 -9.37 1.01
N ALA A 33 15.49 -8.69 1.06
CA ALA A 33 15.55 -7.24 1.25
C ALA A 33 14.76 -6.47 0.15
N LYS A 34 14.95 -6.85 -1.12
CA LYS A 34 14.22 -6.24 -2.25
C LYS A 34 12.71 -6.47 -2.19
N ILE A 35 12.27 -7.64 -1.76
CA ILE A 35 10.83 -7.94 -1.61
C ILE A 35 10.24 -7.10 -0.47
N GLN A 36 10.94 -7.01 0.66
CA GLN A 36 10.50 -6.20 1.80
C GLN A 36 10.44 -4.71 1.47
N GLU A 37 11.40 -4.18 0.71
CA GLU A 37 11.39 -2.80 0.23
C GLU A 37 10.16 -2.52 -0.66
N GLN A 38 9.89 -3.40 -1.62
CA GLN A 38 8.72 -3.29 -2.49
C GLN A 38 7.40 -3.35 -1.71
N ALA A 39 7.31 -4.21 -0.69
CA ALA A 39 6.13 -4.30 0.17
C ALA A 39 5.90 -3.02 0.97
N ARG A 40 6.95 -2.44 1.58
CA ARG A 40 6.87 -1.18 2.34
C ARG A 40 6.45 -0.01 1.46
N SER A 41 6.98 0.08 0.23
CA SER A 41 6.60 1.14 -0.71
C SER A 41 5.13 1.05 -1.14
N GLN A 42 4.56 -0.15 -1.18
CA GLN A 42 3.17 -0.36 -1.58
C GLN A 42 2.21 -0.15 -0.40
N LEU A 43 2.55 -0.68 0.78
CA LEU A 43 1.72 -0.54 1.99
C LEU A 43 1.75 0.87 2.60
N GLY A 44 2.85 1.62 2.42
CA GLY A 44 2.99 2.98 2.94
C GLY A 44 2.28 4.07 2.12
N GLN A 45 1.80 3.75 0.91
CA GLN A 45 1.15 4.71 0.01
C GLN A 45 -0.37 4.81 0.18
N ASP A 46 -1.01 3.81 0.80
CA ASP A 46 -2.47 3.81 1.03
C ASP A 46 -2.90 4.62 2.26
N ALA A 47 -1.99 4.91 3.21
CA ALA A 47 -2.35 5.53 4.48
C ALA A 47 -2.52 7.08 4.45
N GLY A 48 -2.51 7.72 3.28
CA GLY A 48 -2.45 9.18 3.19
C GLY A 48 -3.28 9.84 2.09
N ARG A 49 -4.26 9.12 1.49
CA ARG A 49 -5.02 9.67 0.36
C ARG A 49 -6.54 9.55 0.46
N GLU A 50 -7.06 9.45 1.67
CA GLU A 50 -8.49 9.61 1.94
C GLU A 50 -8.65 10.70 3.01
N ASP A 51 -9.47 11.71 2.70
CA ASP A 51 -9.95 12.78 3.58
C ASP A 51 -9.28 14.17 3.54
N ALA A 52 -9.23 14.80 2.35
CA ALA A 52 -8.99 16.26 2.26
C ALA A 52 -9.82 16.96 1.17
N SER A 53 -11.00 16.44 0.79
CA SER A 53 -11.81 17.06 -0.26
C SER A 53 -13.32 17.05 -0.05
N ASN A 54 -13.82 16.85 1.17
CA ASN A 54 -15.27 16.95 1.42
C ASN A 54 -15.63 17.86 2.60
N GLU A 55 -15.14 19.10 2.57
CA GLU A 55 -15.72 20.17 3.36
C GLU A 55 -15.93 21.41 2.48
N LYS A 56 -17.04 21.42 1.74
CA LYS A 56 -17.65 22.69 1.31
C LYS A 56 -18.74 23.01 2.33
N PRO A 57 -18.63 24.10 3.12
CA PRO A 57 -19.75 24.58 3.89
C PRO A 57 -20.77 25.17 2.90
N ASN A 58 -21.83 24.42 2.58
CA ASN A 58 -22.94 24.96 1.81
C ASN A 58 -23.80 25.82 2.74
N ALA A 59 -23.56 27.12 2.75
CA ALA A 59 -24.30 28.13 3.50
C ALA A 59 -25.60 28.55 2.80
N ASP A 60 -26.38 27.59 2.28
CA ASP A 60 -27.64 27.87 1.60
C ASP A 60 -28.69 26.83 2.00
N ALA A 61 -29.49 27.17 3.02
CA ALA A 61 -30.93 26.90 3.07
C ALA A 61 -31.50 27.24 4.47
N LYS A 62 -32.14 28.41 4.58
CA LYS A 62 -33.43 28.65 5.27
C LYS A 62 -33.58 30.15 5.57
N ILE A 63 -34.10 30.89 4.58
CA ILE A 63 -34.99 32.01 4.89
C ILE A 63 -36.41 31.45 4.70
N GLU A 64 -36.91 30.82 5.76
CA GLU A 64 -38.36 30.66 5.95
C GLU A 64 -38.84 32.01 6.49
N ASP A 65 -39.32 32.89 5.61
CA ASP A 65 -40.17 34.01 6.02
C ASP A 65 -41.63 33.51 6.00
N ASP A 66 -42.11 33.26 7.21
CA ASP A 66 -43.49 32.89 7.56
C ASP A 66 -44.29 34.18 7.82
N LYS A 67 -45.44 34.30 7.12
CA LYS A 67 -46.59 35.22 7.30
C LYS A 67 -46.47 36.73 7.01
#